data_AF-A0A1Y5GGZ5-F1
#
_entry.id   AF-A0A1Y5GGZ5-F1
#
_cell.length_a   1.000
_cell.length_b   1.000
_cell.length_c   1.000
_cell.angle_alpha   90.00
_cell.angle_beta   90.00
_cell.angle_gamma   90.00
#
_symmetry.space_group_name_H-M   'P 1'
#
loop_
_entity.id
_entity.type
_entity.pdbx_description
1 polymer ?
#
loop_
_entity_poly.entity_id
_entity_poly.type
_entity_poly.pdbx_seq_one_letter_code
_entity_poly.pdbx_strand_id
1 'polypeptide(L)' 'MNELENIVENLEQGDLSLEDSMKLFERGLSLSQVSQSKLSQAEQKIQILLNKNGEQQLADFDDSESQR' A
#
# COMPACT_ATOMS: atom_id res chain seq x y z
N MET A 1 4.44 -6.71 -11.28
CA MET A 1 5.85 -6.37 -11.00
C MET A 1 6.64 -6.22 -12.29
N ASN A 2 6.42 -7.10 -13.26
CA ASN A 2 7.16 -7.15 -14.54
C ASN A 2 7.25 -5.85 -15.35
N GLU A 3 6.23 -4.97 -15.34
CA GLU A 3 6.29 -3.75 -16.16
C GLU A 3 7.34 -2.75 -15.68
N LEU A 4 7.44 -2.53 -14.35
CA LEU A 4 8.44 -1.60 -13.80
C LEU A 4 9.86 -2.14 -13.95
N GLU A 5 10.04 -3.45 -13.77
CA GLU A 5 11.33 -4.13 -13.98
C GLU A 5 11.80 -4.00 -15.43
N ASN A 6 10.91 -4.25 -16.40
CA ASN A 6 11.21 -4.05 -17.81
C ASN A 6 11.55 -2.59 -18.13
N ILE A 7 10.88 -1.62 -17.50
CA ILE A 7 11.20 -0.20 -17.69
C ILE A 7 12.60 0.11 -17.18
N VAL A 8 12.96 -0.38 -15.99
CA VAL A 8 14.30 -0.20 -15.40
C VAL A 8 15.36 -0.82 -16.31
N GLU A 9 15.15 -2.06 -16.75
CA GLU A 9 16.09 -2.75 -17.63
C GLU A 9 16.32 -1.99 -18.95
N ASN A 10 15.25 -1.49 -19.58
CA ASN A 10 15.37 -0.71 -20.81
C ASN A 10 16.11 0.63 -20.59
N LEU A 11 15.88 1.30 -19.45
CA LEU A 11 16.59 2.53 -19.11
C LEU A 11 18.07 2.28 -18.83
N GLU A 12 18.42 1.15 -18.22
CA GLU A 12 19.81 0.75 -17.93
C GLU A 12 20.59 0.33 -19.18
N GLN A 13 19.91 -0.18 -20.22
CA GLN A 13 20.55 -0.54 -21.50
C GLN A 13 21.08 0.68 -22.27
N GLY A 14 20.47 1.86 -22.12
CA GLY A 14 21.00 3.12 -22.66
C GLY A 14 20.86 3.30 -24.18
N ASP A 15 20.25 2.36 -24.90
CA ASP A 15 20.03 2.41 -26.36
C ASP A 15 18.78 3.21 -26.78
N LEU A 16 18.14 3.88 -25.82
CA LEU A 16 16.91 4.63 -26.04
C LEU A 16 17.19 6.08 -26.46
N SER A 17 16.29 6.61 -27.30
CA SER A 17 16.28 8.06 -27.53
C SER A 17 15.95 8.80 -26.22
N LEU A 18 16.33 10.08 -26.14
CA LEU A 18 16.00 10.91 -24.98
C LEU A 18 14.47 10.99 -24.77
N GLU A 19 13.71 11.10 -25.86
CA GLU A 19 12.25 11.18 -25.79
C GLU A 19 11.65 9.88 -25.22
N ASP A 20 12.14 8.72 -25.67
CA ASP A 20 11.66 7.43 -25.19
C ASP A 20 12.08 7.16 -23.75
N SER A 21 13.29 7.58 -23.37
CA SER A 21 13.78 7.53 -21.99
C SER A 21 12.89 8.35 -21.05
N MET A 22 12.46 9.54 -21.48
CA MET A 22 11.57 10.40 -20.70
C MET A 22 10.18 9.77 -20.53
N LYS A 23 9.61 9.19 -21.60
CA LYS A 23 8.32 8.47 -21.52
C LYS A 23 8.38 7.27 -20.57
N LEU A 24 9.45 6.50 -20.65
CA LEU A 24 9.66 5.34 -19.77
C LEU A 24 9.85 5.76 -18.32
N PHE A 25 10.59 6.84 -18.06
CA PHE A 25 10.75 7.41 -16.73
C PHE A 25 9.41 7.86 -16.12
N GLU A 26 8.60 8.63 -16.86
CA GLU A 26 7.27 9.06 -16.41
C GLU A 26 6.36 7.86 -16.09
N ARG A 27 6.41 6.83 -16.95
CA ARG A 27 5.65 5.59 -16.71
C ARG A 27 6.13 4.87 -15.45
N GLY A 28 7.44 4.75 -15.26
CA GLY A 28 8.03 4.14 -14.07
C GLY A 28 7.63 4.87 -12.79
N LEU A 29 7.62 6.21 -12.81
CA LEU A 29 7.19 7.04 -11.70
C LEU A 29 5.71 6.80 -11.34
N SER A 30 4.83 6.75 -12.35
CA SER A 30 3.41 6.46 -12.15
C SER A 30 3.19 5.08 -11.51
N LEU A 31 3.88 4.05 -12.01
CA LEU A 31 3.79 2.69 -11.47
C LEU A 31 4.30 2.60 -10.02
N SER A 32 5.36 3.35 -9.69
CA SER A 32 5.89 3.45 -8.34
C SER A 32 4.87 4.08 -7.38
N GLN A 33 4.24 5.18 -7.78
CA GLN A 33 3.19 5.85 -6.98
C GLN A 33 1.99 4.92 -6.70
N VAL A 34 1.55 4.15 -7.70
CA VAL A 34 0.47 3.17 -7.52
C VAL A 34 0.86 2.11 -6.51
N SER A 35 2.10 1.63 -6.55
CA SER A 35 2.60 0.62 -5.61
C SER A 35 2.66 1.17 -4.19
N GLN A 36 3.13 2.40 -4.01
CA GLN A 36 3.14 3.10 -2.72
C GLN A 36 1.74 3.29 -2.15
N SER A 37 0.77 3.68 -2.99
CA SER A 37 -0.63 3.83 -2.57
C SER A 37 -1.23 2.51 -2.11
N LYS A 38 -0.98 1.41 -2.83
CA LYS A 38 -1.44 0.06 -2.44
C LYS A 38 -0.84 -0.37 -1.11
N LEU A 39 0.45 -0.11 -0.89
CA LEU A 39 1.11 -0.43 0.37
C LEU A 39 0.47 0.35 1.53
N SER A 40 0.28 1.66 1.36
CA SER A 40 -0.37 2.51 2.37
C SER A 40 -1.80 2.06 2.69
N GLN A 41 -2.59 1.68 1.67
CA GLN A 41 -3.93 1.12 1.89
C GLN A 41 -3.90 -0.21 2.67
N ALA A 42 -2.92 -1.07 2.38
CA ALA A 42 -2.74 -2.32 3.11
C ALA A 42 -2.37 -2.08 4.58
N GLU A 43 -1.44 -1.15 4.85
CA GLU A 43 -1.06 -0.74 6.21
C GLU A 43 -2.26 -0.19 6.98
N GLN A 44 -3.04 0.70 6.37
CA GLN A 44 -4.26 1.24 6.97
C GLN A 44 -5.27 0.13 7.30
N LYS A 45 -5.46 -0.83 6.39
CA LYS A 45 -6.36 -1.97 6.62
C LYS A 45 -5.91 -2.82 7.80
N ILE A 46 -4.60 -3.06 7.93
CA ILE A 46 -4.01 -3.78 9.07
C ILE A 46 -4.28 -3.03 10.37
N GLN A 47 -4.04 -1.71 10.41
CA GLN A 47 -4.32 -0.90 11.60
C GLN A 47 -5.78 -0.96 12.03
N ILE A 48 -6.73 -0.85 11.08
CA ILE A 48 -8.15 -0.97 11.38
C ILE A 48 -8.48 -2.35 11.98
N LEU A 49 -7.92 -3.43 11.43
CA LEU A 49 -8.15 -4.78 11.93
C LEU A 49 -7.58 -4.98 13.34
N LEU A 50 -6.39 -4.44 13.62
CA LEU A 50 -5.78 -4.48 14.95
C LEU A 50 -6.61 -3.69 15.98
N ASN A 51 -7.07 -2.49 15.62
CA ASN A 51 -7.91 -1.67 16.50
C ASN A 51 -9.25 -2.33 16.79
N LYS A 52 -9.90 -2.94 15.78
CA LYS A 52 -11.14 -3.71 15.99
C LYS A 52 -10.95 -4.90 16.93
N ASN A 53 -9.82 -5.60 16.82
CA ASN A 53 -9.51 -6.70 17.74
C ASN A 53 -9.23 -6.21 19.17
N GLY A 54 -8.68 -5.00 19.34
CA GLY A 54 -8.44 -4.37 20.64
C GLY A 54 -9.72 -3.84 21.30
N GLU A 55 -10.64 -3.27 20.52
CA GLU A 55 -11.95 -2.78 21.02
C GLU A 55 -12.89 -3.91 21.47
N GLN A 56 -12.73 -5.12 20.92
CA GLN A 56 -13.53 -6.29 21.33
C GLN A 56 -13.17 -6.86 22.71
N GLN A 57 -12.14 -6.36 23.39
CA GLN A 57 -11.68 -6.94 24.67
C GLN A 57 -12.19 -6.26 25.94
N LEU A 58 -12.86 -5.11 25.88
CA LEU A 58 -13.31 -4.42 27.10
C LEU A 58 -14.71 -3.83 26.93
N ALA A 59 -15.71 -4.70 27.05
CA ALA A 59 -16.94 -4.29 27.70
C ALA A 59 -16.88 -4.87 29.12
N ASP A 60 -16.69 -4.02 30.13
CA ASP A 60 -16.96 -4.43 31.50
C ASP A 60 -18.42 -4.86 31.54
N PHE A 61 -18.64 -6.12 31.91
CA PHE A 61 -19.97 -6.65 32.14
C PHE A 61 -20.49 -5.97 33.42
N ASP A 62 -21.29 -4.92 33.26
CA ASP A 62 -21.95 -4.27 34.39
C ASP A 62 -23.04 -5.20 34.92
N ASP A 63 -22.70 -6.00 35.93
CA ASP A 63 -23.60 -6.92 36.65
C ASP A 63 -24.48 -6.17 37.67
N SER A 64 -24.91 -4.95 37.32
CA SER A 64 -25.74 -4.11 38.20
C SER A 64 -27.24 -4.49 38.19
N GLU A 65 -27.65 -5.49 37.40
CA GLU A 65 -29.04 -6.01 37.37
C GLU A 65 -29.27 -7.32 38.17
N SER A 66 -28.26 -7.89 38.83
CA SER A 66 -28.40 -9.18 39.55
C SER A 66 -28.78 -9.11 41.03
N GLN A 67 -29.06 -7.92 41.59
CA GLN A 67 -29.56 -7.80 42.97
C GLN A 67 -30.92 -7.10 43.04
N ARG A 68 -31.96 -7.91 42.76
CA ARG A 68 -33.27 -7.74 43.39
C ARG A 68 -33.21 -8.11 44.87
#